data_AF-A0A386RBW1-F1
#
_entry.id   AF-A0A386RBW1-F1
#
_cell.length_a   1.000
_cell.length_b   1.000
_cell.length_c   1.000
_cell.angle_alpha   90.00
_cell.angle_beta   90.00
_cell.angle_gamma   90.00
#
_symmetry.space_group_name_H-M   'P 1'
#
loop_
_entity.id
_entity.type
_entity.pdbx_description
1 polymer ?
#
loop_
_entity_poly.entity_id
_entity_poly.type
_entity_poly.pdbx_seq_one_letter_code
_entity_poly.pdbx_strand_id
1 'polypeptide(L)' 'MYIWVPSEKKANLFYHLVGTKFYATNTGTSFFDKIDVGHDAYVKADDVKFVNGVQLTPLNTAAEAQVAAQKK' A
#
# COMPACT_ATOMS: atom_id res chain seq x y z
N MET A 1 -3.08 -5.12 4.42
CA MET A 1 -4.26 -4.83 5.27
C MET A 1 -5.31 -4.13 4.42
N TYR A 2 -6.59 -4.31 4.73
CA TYR A 2 -7.65 -3.50 4.13
C TYR A 2 -7.73 -2.15 4.84
N ILE A 3 -7.77 -1.09 4.04
CA ILE A 3 -7.92 0.30 4.49
C ILE A 3 -9.15 0.88 3.80
N TRP A 4 -10.03 1.53 4.57
CA TRP A 4 -11.18 2.25 4.02
C TRP A 4 -10.72 3.52 3.31
N VAL A 5 -11.09 3.66 2.04
CA VAL A 5 -10.80 4.84 1.22
C VAL A 5 -12.08 5.68 1.10
N PRO A 6 -12.18 6.83 1.80
CA PRO A 6 -13.42 7.61 1.83
C PRO A 6 -13.88 8.10 0.45
N SER A 7 -12.94 8.50 -0.41
CA SER A 7 -13.23 8.96 -1.77
C SER A 7 -13.83 7.88 -2.66
N GLU A 8 -13.50 6.61 -2.41
CA GLU A 8 -14.01 5.47 -3.18
C GLU A 8 -15.18 4.76 -2.48
N LYS A 9 -15.48 5.13 -1.23
CA LYS A 9 -16.49 4.51 -0.36
C LYS A 9 -16.38 2.98 -0.30
N LYS A 10 -15.15 2.47 -0.30
CA LYS A 10 -14.84 1.04 -0.19
C LYS A 10 -13.52 0.81 0.54
N ALA A 11 -13.36 -0.40 1.06
CA ALA A 11 -12.09 -0.87 1.59
C ALA A 11 -11.25 -1.51 0.47
N ASN A 12 -10.03 -1.01 0.28
CA ASN A 12 -9.07 -1.58 -0.66
C ASN A 12 -7.95 -2.27 0.10
N LEU A 13 -7.31 -3.26 -0.53
CA LEU A 13 -6.15 -3.94 0.03
C LEU A 13 -4.88 -3.10 -0.21
N PHE A 14 -4.08 -2.94 0.84
CA PHE A 14 -2.80 -2.25 0.80
C PHE A 14 -1.67 -3.10 1.40
N TYR A 15 -0.46 -2.91 0.90
CA TYR A 15 0.77 -3.44 1.51
C TYR A 15 1.46 -2.36 2.33
N HIS A 16 1.94 -2.73 3.51
CA HIS A 16 2.73 -1.86 4.38
C HIS A 16 4.19 -1.88 3.92
N LEU A 17 4.74 -0.70 3.64
CA LEU A 17 6.13 -0.51 3.27
C LEU A 17 6.96 -0.37 4.54
N VAL A 18 7.68 -1.43 4.91
CA VAL A 18 8.50 -1.47 6.14
C VAL A 18 9.75 -0.59 6.01
N GLY A 19 10.30 -0.48 4.80
CA GLY A 19 11.38 0.46 4.50
C GLY A 19 10.88 1.89 4.41
N THR A 20 11.73 2.86 4.69
CA THR A 20 11.42 4.30 4.54
C THR A 20 11.91 4.87 3.21
N LYS A 21 12.82 4.17 2.54
CA LYS A 21 13.41 4.59 1.26
C LYS A 21 13.42 3.43 0.27
N PHE A 22 12.97 3.67 -0.96
CA PHE A 22 12.90 2.67 -2.02
C PHE A 22 13.53 3.17 -3.30
N TYR A 23 14.08 2.23 -4.09
CA TYR A 23 14.48 2.52 -5.46
C TYR A 23 13.24 2.69 -6.32
N ALA A 24 13.22 3.75 -7.10
CA ALA A 24 12.18 4.04 -8.06
C ALA A 24 12.79 4.25 -9.44
N THR A 25 12.09 3.81 -10.47
CA THR A 25 12.39 4.21 -11.84
C THR A 25 11.76 5.58 -12.09
N ASN A 26 12.58 6.56 -12.44
CA ASN A 26 12.08 7.81 -12.98
C ASN A 26 11.72 7.59 -14.47
N THR A 27 10.76 8.32 -15.01
CA THR A 27 10.39 8.29 -16.44
C THR A 27 11.45 8.95 -17.35
N GLY A 28 12.54 9.50 -16.80
CA GLY A 28 13.67 10.09 -17.52
C GLY A 28 14.92 9.18 -17.67
N THR A 29 16.02 9.77 -18.16
CA THR A 29 17.30 9.11 -18.51
C THR A 29 18.13 8.58 -17.33
N SER A 30 17.61 8.63 -16.10
CA SER A 30 18.28 8.13 -14.90
C SER A 30 17.64 6.84 -14.44
N PHE A 31 18.44 5.79 -14.30
CA PHE A 31 17.96 4.43 -14.05
C PHE A 31 17.60 4.14 -12.59
N PHE A 32 18.02 4.99 -11.63
CA PHE A 32 17.79 4.74 -10.21
C PHE A 32 17.57 6.05 -9.45
N ASP A 33 16.31 6.40 -9.22
CA ASP A 33 15.95 7.42 -8.23
C ASP A 33 15.64 6.76 -6.89
N LYS A 34 15.63 7.54 -5.81
CA LYS A 34 15.21 7.07 -4.49
C LYS A 34 14.01 7.88 -4.02
N ILE A 35 12.92 7.20 -3.72
CA ILE A 35 11.77 7.82 -3.06
C ILE A 35 11.91 7.64 -1.55
N ASP A 36 11.72 8.73 -0.81
CA ASP A 36 11.52 8.70 0.63
C ASP A 36 10.02 8.75 0.90
N VAL A 37 9.50 7.71 1.54
CA VAL A 37 8.07 7.56 1.84
C VAL A 37 7.77 7.78 3.33
N GLY A 38 8.80 8.06 4.13
CA GLY A 38 8.67 8.19 5.58
C GLY A 38 8.29 6.88 6.27
N HIS A 39 7.71 7.01 7.46
CA HIS A 39 7.19 5.88 8.24
C HIS A 39 5.69 5.67 7.94
N ASP A 40 5.23 4.43 8.10
CA ASP A 40 3.82 4.04 7.91
C ASP A 40 3.31 4.32 6.48
N ALA A 41 4.14 4.03 5.49
CA ALA A 41 3.78 4.16 4.09
C ALA A 41 3.04 2.91 3.59
N TYR A 42 2.03 3.13 2.74
CA TYR A 42 1.18 2.08 2.20
C TYR A 42 1.04 2.22 0.69
N VAL A 43 1.05 1.09 -0.02
CA VAL A 43 0.78 1.03 -1.46
C VAL A 43 -0.43 0.15 -1.71
N LYS A 44 -1.32 0.56 -2.62
CA LYS A 44 -2.47 -0.25 -3.01
C LYS A 44 -1.99 -1.54 -3.66
N ALA A 45 -2.62 -2.66 -3.32
CA ALA A 45 -2.26 -3.95 -3.90
C ALA A 45 -2.47 -3.97 -5.42
N ASP A 46 -3.49 -3.27 -5.93
CA ASP A 46 -3.80 -3.19 -7.36
C ASP A 46 -2.71 -2.44 -8.16
N ASP A 47 -1.96 -1.56 -7.51
CA ASP A 47 -0.86 -0.79 -8.12
C ASP A 47 0.48 -1.56 -8.05
N VAL A 48 0.49 -2.76 -7.47
CA VAL A 48 1.70 -3.58 -7.29
C VAL A 48 1.67 -4.80 -8.21
N LYS A 49 2.67 -4.89 -9.08
CA LYS A 49 2.95 -6.12 -9.83
C LYS A 49 3.84 -7.04 -9.00
N PHE A 50 3.27 -8.14 -8.51
CA PHE A 50 4.04 -9.17 -7.82
C PHE A 50 4.91 -9.95 -8.82
N VAL A 51 6.23 -9.96 -8.60
CA VAL A 51 7.19 -10.68 -9.45
C VAL A 51 7.70 -11.95 -8.76
N ASN A 52 8.01 -11.87 -7.47
CA ASN A 52 8.49 -12.98 -6.65
C ASN A 52 8.32 -12.65 -5.16
N GLY A 53 8.34 -13.67 -4.30
CA GLY A 53 8.32 -13.53 -2.84
C GLY A 53 7.27 -14.39 -2.15
N VAL A 54 6.92 -14.01 -0.93
CA VAL A 54 5.89 -14.67 -0.12
C VAL A 54 4.55 -13.98 -0.34
N GLN A 55 3.50 -14.77 -0.56
CA GLN A 55 2.14 -14.26 -0.59
C GLN A 55 1.70 -13.89 0.83
N LEU A 56 1.38 -12.61 1.02
CA LEU A 56 0.97 -12.09 2.33
C LEU A 56 -0.53 -12.29 2.55
N THR A 57 -0.89 -12.75 3.75
CA THR A 57 -2.29 -12.76 4.20
C THR A 57 -2.63 -11.40 4.83
N PRO A 58 -3.77 -10.76 4.45
CA PRO A 58 -4.20 -9.53 5.08
C PRO A 58 -4.46 -9.69 6.58
N LEU A 59 -4.06 -8.69 7.38
CA LEU A 59 -4.27 -8.67 8.84
C LEU A 59 -5.73 -8.51 9.28
N ASN A 60 -6.59 -8.05 8.38
CA ASN A 60 -8.00 -7.77 8.60
C ASN A 60 -8.78 -8.02 7.31
N THR A 61 -10.10 -7.95 7.41
CA THR A 61 -11.06 -8.04 6.30
C THR A 61 -11.55 -6.66 5.85
N ALA A 62 -12.12 -6.58 4.65
CA ALA A 62 -12.75 -5.36 4.14
C ALA A 62 -13.88 -4.84 5.06
N ALA A 63 -14.67 -5.76 5.64
CA ALA A 63 -15.76 -5.41 6.55
C ALA A 63 -15.24 -4.79 7.86
N GLU A 64 -14.17 -5.35 8.44
CA GLU A 64 -13.54 -4.80 9.63
C GLU A 64 -12.98 -3.40 9.39
N ALA A 65 -12.36 -3.17 8.21
CA ALA A 65 -11.86 -1.84 7.83
C ALA A 65 -12.99 -0.81 7.72
N GLN A 66 -14.13 -1.19 7.15
CA GLN A 66 -15.30 -0.33 7.06
C GLN A 66 -15.88 0.00 8.45
N VAL A 67 -16.04 -1.00 9.31
CA VAL A 67 -16.53 -0.79 10.68
C VAL A 67 -15.58 0.11 11.47
N ALA A 68 -14.26 -0.10 11.35
CA ALA A 68 -13.26 0.75 12.00
C ALA A 68 -13.33 2.20 11.52
N ALA A 69 -13.61 2.44 10.23
CA ALA A 69 -13.78 3.78 9.68
C ALA A 69 -15.05 4.50 10.18
N GLN A 70 -16.10 3.76 10.53
CA GLN A 70 -17.35 4.30 11.10
C GLN A 70 -17.28 4.56 12.60
N LYS A 71 -16.28 4.01 13.29
CA LYS A 71 -16.03 4.21 14.73
C LYS A 71 -15.18 5.46 15.05
N LYS A 72 -14.76 6.20 14.02
CA LYS A 72 -14.11 7.51 14.13
C LYS A 72 -15.14 8.62 14.13
#